data_AF-A0A663N773-F1
#
_entry.id   AF-A0A663N773-F1
#
_cell.length_a   1.000
_cell.length_b   1.000
_cell.length_c   1.000
_cell.angle_alpha   90.00
_cell.angle_beta   90.00
_cell.angle_gamma   90.00
#
_symmetry.space_group_name_H-M   'P 1'
#
loop_
_entity.id
_entity.type
_entity.pdbx_description
1 polymer ?
#
loop_
_entity_poly.entity_id
_entity_poly.type
_entity_poly.pdbx_seq_one_letter_code
_entity_poly.pdbx_strand_id
1 'polypeptide(L)'
;MDICCWVVSMCKYFQESVRELSISYFTTLRRHNYVTPTSYLELILTFKTLLNSKRQEVDRMRTRYLMGLQKLDFASSQVSKMLEDYWAPSRKILGDLKFLESLKTYDKDNIPPAVMKRIRERFIDHPDFQPAVIKTVSSACEGLCKWVRAMEVYDRVAKVVAPKRERLRAAEELLDIQMQKLKTKQAELKEVVDRLQALNDEFDNMNDRKRQLENNIELCSQKLMRAEQLISGLGGEKDRWTEAARLLGVRYTDLIGDVLLSSGTVAYLGAFTVNYRQKCQKQWQVLCNAKNIPCSSDFSLSNTLGDPVKIRAWQIAGLPADSFSIDNGIIVSNSRRWALMIDPQRQANKWVKNMEKTNRLSLNPHKQLYPCNRESREL
;
A
#
# COMPACT_ATOMS: atom_id res chain seq x y z
N MET A 1 35.22 -28.11 31.96
CA MET A 1 35.63 -26.81 32.52
C MET A 1 34.89 -25.71 31.78
N ASP A 2 34.44 -24.69 32.49
CA ASP A 2 33.75 -23.53 31.89
C ASP A 2 34.75 -22.65 31.09
N ILE A 3 34.24 -21.94 30.07
CA ILE A 3 35.01 -21.00 29.26
C ILE A 3 35.61 -19.88 30.12
N CYS A 4 34.94 -19.47 31.19
CA CYS A 4 35.48 -18.47 32.12
C CYS A 4 36.77 -18.96 32.80
N CYS A 5 36.89 -20.25 33.13
CA CYS A 5 38.11 -20.84 33.68
C CYS A 5 39.27 -20.78 32.67
N TRP A 6 38.99 -21.05 31.39
CA TRP A 6 39.98 -20.95 30.32
C TRP A 6 40.42 -19.52 30.04
N VAL A 7 39.49 -18.56 30.05
CA VAL A 7 39.80 -17.11 29.94
C VAL A 7 40.71 -16.65 31.08
N VAL A 8 40.43 -17.04 32.33
CA VAL A 8 41.30 -16.73 33.48
C VAL A 8 42.69 -17.39 33.33
N SER A 9 42.76 -18.63 32.86
CA SER A 9 44.02 -19.31 32.54
C SER A 9 44.83 -18.57 31.46
N MET A 10 44.16 -18.01 30.45
CA MET A 10 44.81 -17.22 29.40
C MET A 10 45.27 -15.85 29.87
N CYS A 11 44.49 -15.15 30.71
CA CYS A 11 44.90 -13.89 31.31
C CYS A 11 46.21 -14.03 32.10
N LYS A 12 46.34 -15.11 32.90
CA LYS A 12 47.60 -15.44 33.59
C LYS A 12 48.74 -15.67 32.59
N TYR A 13 48.51 -16.49 31.56
CA TYR A 13 49.52 -16.78 30.54
C TYR A 13 49.99 -15.54 29.77
N PHE A 14 49.12 -14.55 29.52
CA PHE A 14 49.52 -13.27 28.90
C PHE A 14 50.52 -12.50 29.78
N GLN A 15 50.24 -12.38 31.08
CA GLN A 15 51.14 -11.71 32.05
C GLN A 15 52.52 -12.41 32.13
N GLU A 16 52.55 -13.74 32.06
CA GLU A 16 53.77 -14.55 32.15
C GLU A 16 54.58 -14.52 30.84
N SER A 17 53.93 -14.82 29.70
CA SER A 17 54.59 -14.79 28.38
C SER A 17 55.12 -13.40 27.99
N VAL A 18 54.45 -12.30 28.37
CA VAL A 18 54.96 -10.94 28.13
C VAL A 18 56.16 -10.62 29.03
N ARG A 19 56.25 -11.19 30.24
CA ARG A 19 57.43 -11.03 31.11
C ARG A 19 58.66 -11.66 30.45
N GLU A 20 58.53 -12.87 29.92
CA GLU A 20 59.57 -13.55 29.15
C GLU A 20 59.91 -12.79 27.84
N LEU A 21 58.88 -12.34 27.11
CA LEU A 21 59.04 -11.53 25.89
C LEU A 21 59.79 -10.22 26.17
N SER A 22 59.57 -9.60 27.33
CA SER A 22 60.27 -8.36 27.75
C SER A 22 61.75 -8.61 28.02
N ILE A 23 62.10 -9.76 28.60
CA ILE A 23 63.51 -10.17 28.79
C ILE A 23 64.18 -10.40 27.44
N SER A 24 63.53 -11.12 26.52
CA SER A 24 64.03 -11.31 25.15
C SER A 24 64.19 -9.98 24.39
N TYR A 25 63.20 -9.08 24.47
CA TYR A 25 63.21 -7.78 23.82
C TYR A 25 64.33 -6.87 24.36
N PHE A 26 64.61 -6.91 25.66
CA PHE A 26 65.78 -6.23 26.23
C PHE A 26 67.10 -6.86 25.77
N THR A 27 67.23 -8.19 25.80
CA THR A 27 68.47 -8.87 25.38
C THR A 27 68.82 -8.61 23.91
N THR A 28 67.82 -8.62 23.02
CA THR A 28 68.01 -8.44 21.57
C THR A 28 68.10 -6.97 21.15
N LEU A 29 67.24 -6.08 21.69
CA LEU A 29 67.08 -4.70 21.19
C LEU A 29 67.45 -3.62 22.22
N ARG A 30 67.92 -4.01 23.41
CA ARG A 30 68.28 -3.12 24.54
C ARG A 30 67.17 -2.14 24.97
N ARG A 31 65.91 -2.51 24.71
CA ARG A 31 64.71 -1.76 25.10
C ARG A 31 64.07 -2.42 26.32
N HIS A 32 63.96 -1.68 27.42
CA HIS A 32 63.23 -2.15 28.59
C HIS A 32 61.71 -2.09 28.38
N ASN A 33 61.01 -3.10 28.87
CA ASN A 33 59.56 -3.10 29.08
C ASN A 33 59.28 -3.75 30.43
N TYR A 34 58.35 -3.20 31.22
CA TYR A 34 58.09 -3.63 32.59
C TYR A 34 56.65 -4.12 32.77
N VAL A 35 56.50 -5.40 33.10
CA VAL A 35 55.19 -6.06 33.23
C VAL A 35 54.73 -6.02 34.69
N THR A 36 53.92 -5.01 35.03
CA THR A 36 53.44 -4.76 36.40
C THR A 36 52.05 -5.37 36.65
N PRO A 37 51.61 -5.52 37.92
CA PRO A 37 50.22 -5.87 38.23
C PRO A 37 49.20 -4.87 37.66
N THR A 38 49.57 -3.59 37.50
CA THR A 38 48.73 -2.55 36.89
C THR A 38 48.38 -2.88 35.43
N SER A 39 49.30 -3.49 34.66
CA SER A 39 49.03 -3.93 33.29
C SER A 39 48.06 -5.13 33.24
N TYR A 40 48.09 -5.99 34.25
CA TYR A 40 47.11 -7.07 34.42
C TYR A 40 45.70 -6.55 34.77
N LEU A 41 45.62 -5.48 35.57
CA LEU A 41 44.34 -4.78 35.79
C LEU A 41 43.85 -4.09 34.49
N GLU A 42 44.74 -3.50 33.69
CA GLU A 42 44.37 -2.94 32.38
C GLU A 42 43.83 -4.02 31.43
N LEU A 43 44.47 -5.21 31.35
CA LEU A 43 43.97 -6.37 30.62
C LEU A 43 42.51 -6.69 31.01
N ILE A 44 42.25 -6.93 32.30
CA ILE A 44 40.92 -7.37 32.79
C ILE A 44 39.86 -6.29 32.57
N LEU A 45 40.18 -5.04 32.89
CA LEU A 45 39.23 -3.93 32.79
C LEU A 45 38.94 -3.59 31.32
N THR A 46 39.92 -3.66 30.44
CA THR A 46 39.73 -3.46 29.00
C THR A 46 38.98 -4.63 28.37
N PHE A 47 39.29 -5.88 28.73
CA PHE A 47 38.50 -7.07 28.33
C PHE A 47 37.01 -6.93 28.71
N LYS A 48 36.72 -6.60 29.98
CA LYS A 48 35.34 -6.46 30.49
C LYS A 48 34.56 -5.34 29.77
N THR A 49 35.19 -4.18 29.56
CA THR A 49 34.53 -3.05 28.85
C THR A 49 34.26 -3.40 27.39
N LEU A 50 35.25 -3.96 26.68
CA LEU A 50 35.14 -4.28 25.26
C LEU A 50 34.14 -5.40 24.99
N LEU A 51 34.14 -6.48 25.79
CA LEU A 51 33.24 -7.61 25.60
C LEU A 51 31.78 -7.19 25.77
N ASN A 52 31.48 -6.39 26.79
CA ASN A 52 30.14 -5.85 27.01
C ASN A 52 29.71 -4.91 25.88
N SER A 53 30.61 -4.03 25.42
CA SER A 53 30.31 -3.10 24.32
C SER A 53 30.05 -3.84 23.01
N LYS A 54 30.87 -4.84 22.67
CA LYS A 54 30.75 -5.59 21.40
C LYS A 54 29.58 -6.57 21.39
N ARG A 55 29.23 -7.17 22.54
CA ARG A 55 27.98 -7.95 22.66
C ARG A 55 26.76 -7.08 22.35
N GLN A 56 26.64 -5.92 23.01
CA GLN A 56 25.56 -4.97 22.71
C GLN A 56 25.55 -4.49 21.25
N GLU A 57 26.71 -4.32 20.62
CA GLU A 57 26.80 -3.95 19.20
C GLU A 57 26.19 -5.05 18.31
N VAL A 58 26.57 -6.30 18.54
CA VAL A 58 26.06 -7.47 17.82
C VAL A 58 24.57 -7.71 18.09
N ASP A 59 24.12 -7.61 19.33
CA ASP A 59 22.70 -7.79 19.70
C ASP A 59 21.80 -6.74 19.03
N ARG A 60 22.24 -5.47 18.96
CA ARG A 60 21.52 -4.41 18.21
C ARG A 60 21.40 -4.73 16.72
N MET A 61 22.45 -5.29 16.10
CA MET A 61 22.39 -5.73 14.70
C MET A 61 21.42 -6.91 14.54
N ARG A 62 21.49 -7.90 15.45
CA ARG A 62 20.63 -9.10 15.43
C ARG A 62 19.15 -8.74 15.49
N THR A 63 18.74 -7.89 16.44
CA THR A 63 17.35 -7.44 16.59
C THR A 63 16.87 -6.67 15.35
N ARG A 64 17.74 -5.88 14.70
CA ARG A 64 17.40 -5.15 13.47
C ARG A 64 17.06 -6.09 12.31
N TYR A 65 17.81 -7.17 12.10
CA TYR A 65 17.51 -8.15 11.04
C TYR A 65 16.24 -8.96 11.34
N LEU A 66 16.01 -9.35 12.60
CA LEU A 66 14.80 -10.08 13.01
C LEU A 66 13.52 -9.27 12.77
N MET A 67 13.51 -7.97 13.10
CA MET A 67 12.37 -7.09 12.80
C MET A 67 12.17 -6.84 11.29
N GLY A 68 13.22 -6.98 10.48
CA GLY A 68 13.12 -6.93 9.01
C GLY A 68 12.33 -8.12 8.47
N LEU A 69 12.67 -9.32 8.94
CA LEU A 69 12.02 -10.58 8.53
C LEU A 69 10.54 -10.62 8.95
N GLN A 70 10.20 -10.20 10.19
CA GLN A 70 8.82 -10.18 10.68
C GLN A 70 7.88 -9.29 9.85
N LYS A 71 8.38 -8.22 9.22
CA LYS A 71 7.55 -7.31 8.42
C LYS A 71 7.15 -7.86 7.05
N LEU A 72 7.75 -8.96 6.60
CA LEU A 72 7.38 -9.63 5.35
C LEU A 72 6.15 -10.55 5.52
N ASP A 73 5.88 -11.00 6.74
CA ASP A 73 4.82 -11.98 7.06
C ASP A 73 3.42 -11.35 7.17
N PHE A 74 3.35 -10.06 7.55
CA PHE A 74 2.10 -9.34 7.83
C PHE A 74 1.28 -8.95 6.58
N ALA A 75 1.80 -9.16 5.36
CA ALA A 75 1.23 -8.59 4.14
C ALA A 75 0.08 -9.40 3.48
N SER A 76 -0.47 -10.43 4.14
CA SER A 76 -1.12 -11.56 3.44
C SER A 76 -2.65 -11.78 3.66
N SER A 77 -3.44 -10.83 4.21
CA SER A 77 -4.90 -11.08 4.45
C SER A 77 -5.80 -9.82 4.56
N GLN A 78 -7.05 -9.85 4.00
CA GLN A 78 -8.29 -9.06 4.34
C GLN A 78 -9.48 -9.21 3.32
N VAL A 79 -10.69 -8.63 3.61
CA VAL A 79 -11.95 -8.40 2.76
C VAL A 79 -13.00 -9.57 2.72
N SER A 80 -14.36 -9.52 2.57
CA SER A 80 -15.44 -8.54 2.13
C SER A 80 -16.88 -8.74 2.78
N LYS A 81 -17.94 -7.96 2.37
CA LYS A 81 -19.42 -8.07 2.70
C LYS A 81 -20.31 -7.11 1.81
N MET A 82 -21.67 -6.99 1.72
CA MET A 82 -22.96 -7.66 2.12
C MET A 82 -24.18 -7.07 1.30
N LEU A 83 -25.47 -7.16 1.76
CA LEU A 83 -26.73 -6.43 1.35
C LEU A 83 -27.62 -6.99 0.17
N GLU A 84 -28.96 -6.79 -0.01
CA GLU A 84 -30.18 -6.67 0.87
C GLU A 84 -31.54 -6.86 0.04
N ASP A 85 -32.75 -6.37 0.46
CA ASP A 85 -34.14 -6.80 0.00
C ASP A 85 -35.24 -5.67 -0.20
N TYR A 86 -36.43 -5.92 -0.83
CA TYR A 86 -37.61 -4.97 -0.97
C TYR A 86 -39.06 -5.53 -1.21
N TRP A 87 -40.09 -4.71 -0.87
CA TRP A 87 -41.57 -4.98 -0.95
C TRP A 87 -42.39 -3.74 -1.38
N ALA A 88 -43.46 -3.86 -2.21
CA ALA A 88 -44.41 -2.73 -2.47
C ALA A 88 -45.85 -3.00 -3.05
N PRO A 89 -46.05 -3.68 -4.20
CA PRO A 89 -47.13 -3.28 -5.12
C PRO A 89 -48.48 -4.01 -4.95
N SER A 90 -49.48 -3.40 -4.28
CA SER A 90 -50.88 -3.89 -4.25
C SER A 90 -51.96 -2.88 -3.79
N ARG A 91 -53.06 -2.77 -4.58
CA ARG A 91 -54.51 -2.49 -4.24
C ARG A 91 -55.26 -1.47 -5.14
N LYS A 92 -56.62 -1.64 -5.21
CA LYS A 92 -57.74 -0.72 -5.61
C LYS A 92 -58.17 -0.53 -7.10
N ILE A 93 -59.42 -0.90 -7.44
CA ILE A 93 -60.26 -0.46 -8.61
C ILE A 93 -61.80 -0.54 -8.29
N LEU A 94 -62.66 0.36 -8.85
CA LEU A 94 -64.16 0.44 -8.92
C LEU A 94 -64.58 1.43 -10.07
N GLY A 95 -65.83 1.66 -10.55
CA GLY A 95 -67.21 1.08 -10.39
C GLY A 95 -68.36 2.13 -10.59
N ASP A 96 -69.37 1.94 -11.48
CA ASP A 96 -70.45 2.96 -11.83
C ASP A 96 -71.74 2.39 -12.56
N LEU A 97 -72.83 3.19 -12.73
CA LEU A 97 -74.14 2.83 -13.40
C LEU A 97 -74.97 4.04 -13.98
N LYS A 98 -75.87 3.83 -14.98
CA LYS A 98 -76.73 4.88 -15.64
C LYS A 98 -78.12 4.39 -16.14
N PHE A 99 -79.05 5.32 -16.43
CA PHE A 99 -80.40 5.04 -17.04
C PHE A 99 -80.97 6.11 -18.03
N LEU A 100 -80.52 7.37 -18.02
CA LEU A 100 -81.19 8.54 -18.66
C LEU A 100 -81.26 8.58 -20.22
N GLU A 101 -81.05 7.46 -20.90
CA GLU A 101 -80.91 7.38 -22.37
C GLU A 101 -82.23 7.04 -23.08
N SER A 102 -83.15 6.34 -22.40
CA SER A 102 -84.33 5.68 -22.99
C SER A 102 -85.40 6.61 -23.59
N LEU A 103 -85.35 7.92 -23.34
CA LEU A 103 -86.34 8.88 -23.87
C LEU A 103 -85.88 9.61 -25.16
N LYS A 104 -84.65 9.36 -25.62
CA LYS A 104 -84.08 9.98 -26.84
C LYS A 104 -84.21 9.10 -28.10
N THR A 105 -84.75 7.89 -27.97
CA THR A 105 -84.57 6.77 -28.91
C THR A 105 -85.77 6.51 -29.84
N TYR A 106 -86.70 7.47 -30.00
CA TYR A 106 -87.85 7.29 -30.88
C TYR A 106 -87.44 7.27 -32.37
N ASP A 107 -87.85 6.22 -33.10
CA ASP A 107 -87.56 6.05 -34.52
C ASP A 107 -88.43 6.96 -35.40
N LYS A 108 -87.77 7.71 -36.28
CA LYS A 108 -88.34 8.69 -37.21
C LYS A 108 -88.16 8.31 -38.68
N ASP A 109 -87.35 7.29 -38.96
CA ASP A 109 -86.89 6.95 -40.32
C ASP A 109 -87.79 5.89 -40.99
N ASN A 110 -88.79 5.36 -40.27
CA ASN A 110 -89.59 4.19 -40.64
C ASN A 110 -91.11 4.46 -40.74
N ILE A 111 -91.51 5.62 -41.30
CA ILE A 111 -92.91 6.07 -41.37
C ILE A 111 -93.60 5.53 -42.66
N PRO A 112 -94.75 4.83 -42.59
CA PRO A 112 -95.39 4.23 -43.77
C PRO A 112 -95.79 5.24 -44.88
N PRO A 113 -95.44 4.99 -46.16
CA PRO A 113 -95.70 5.92 -47.26
C PRO A 113 -97.16 6.34 -47.44
N ALA A 114 -98.12 5.44 -47.16
CA ALA A 114 -99.55 5.75 -47.24
C ALA A 114 -100.00 6.81 -46.21
N VAL A 115 -99.36 6.84 -45.04
CA VAL A 115 -99.62 7.86 -44.01
C VAL A 115 -99.10 9.22 -44.48
N MET A 116 -97.88 9.28 -45.02
CA MET A 116 -97.31 10.52 -45.58
C MET A 116 -98.09 11.03 -46.79
N LYS A 117 -98.56 10.15 -47.68
CA LYS A 117 -99.42 10.52 -48.81
C LYS A 117 -100.72 11.18 -48.32
N ARG A 118 -101.40 10.56 -47.35
CA ARG A 118 -102.63 11.10 -46.75
C ARG A 118 -102.41 12.44 -46.01
N ILE A 119 -101.26 12.61 -45.36
CA ILE A 119 -100.89 13.88 -44.70
C ILE A 119 -100.74 15.00 -45.73
N ARG A 120 -100.01 14.76 -46.82
CA ARG A 120 -99.85 15.72 -47.92
C ARG A 120 -101.18 16.10 -48.55
N GLU A 121 -101.89 15.11 -49.12
CA GLU A 121 -103.07 15.32 -49.97
C GLU A 121 -104.32 15.88 -49.26
N ARG A 122 -104.35 15.90 -47.92
CA ARG A 122 -105.53 16.36 -47.16
C ARG A 122 -105.26 17.37 -46.05
N PHE A 123 -104.02 17.57 -45.62
CA PHE A 123 -103.73 18.40 -44.44
C PHE A 123 -102.63 19.44 -44.68
N ILE A 124 -101.53 19.13 -45.38
CA ILE A 124 -100.37 20.05 -45.47
C ILE A 124 -100.71 21.38 -46.17
N ASP A 125 -101.51 21.32 -47.24
CA ASP A 125 -101.92 22.49 -48.03
C ASP A 125 -103.25 23.11 -47.55
N HIS A 126 -103.82 22.62 -46.44
CA HIS A 126 -105.07 23.17 -45.88
C HIS A 126 -104.82 24.53 -45.19
N PRO A 127 -105.62 25.58 -45.44
CA PRO A 127 -105.41 26.91 -44.87
C PRO A 127 -105.23 26.93 -43.35
N ASP A 128 -106.05 26.15 -42.63
CA ASP A 128 -106.03 26.10 -41.16
C ASP A 128 -104.85 25.31 -40.57
N PHE A 129 -104.16 24.46 -41.36
CA PHE A 129 -103.10 23.58 -40.87
C PHE A 129 -101.71 24.25 -40.88
N GLN A 130 -101.68 25.52 -40.51
CA GLN A 130 -100.46 26.30 -40.40
C GLN A 130 -100.06 26.49 -38.92
N PRO A 131 -98.77 26.34 -38.55
CA PRO A 131 -98.33 26.54 -37.18
C PRO A 131 -98.70 27.91 -36.59
N ALA A 132 -98.75 28.96 -37.44
CA ALA A 132 -99.16 30.30 -37.02
C ALA A 132 -100.64 30.38 -36.61
N VAL A 133 -101.52 29.63 -37.29
CA VAL A 133 -102.95 29.52 -36.97
C VAL A 133 -103.13 28.67 -35.71
N ILE A 134 -102.57 27.45 -35.70
CA ILE A 134 -102.71 26.48 -34.60
C ILE A 134 -102.11 26.99 -33.27
N LYS A 135 -101.08 27.86 -33.33
CA LYS A 135 -100.49 28.53 -32.15
C LYS A 135 -101.52 29.32 -31.32
N THR A 136 -102.59 29.83 -31.94
CA THR A 136 -103.68 30.52 -31.22
C THR A 136 -104.42 29.63 -30.23
N VAL A 137 -104.27 28.30 -30.31
CA VAL A 137 -104.98 27.32 -29.47
C VAL A 137 -104.07 26.68 -28.41
N SER A 138 -102.81 26.32 -28.74
CA SER A 138 -101.86 25.76 -27.75
C SER A 138 -100.40 25.74 -28.25
N SER A 139 -99.45 26.06 -27.37
CA SER A 139 -98.00 26.01 -27.64
C SER A 139 -97.44 24.58 -27.71
N ALA A 140 -97.97 23.64 -26.91
CA ALA A 140 -97.62 22.23 -27.04
C ALA A 140 -98.10 21.65 -28.38
N CYS A 141 -99.28 22.08 -28.84
CA CYS A 141 -99.83 21.72 -30.15
C CYS A 141 -99.09 22.42 -31.30
N GLU A 142 -98.58 23.65 -31.12
CA GLU A 142 -97.65 24.29 -32.06
C GLU A 142 -96.39 23.42 -32.26
N GLY A 143 -95.84 22.86 -31.18
CA GLY A 143 -94.72 21.92 -31.22
C GLY A 143 -95.03 20.67 -32.04
N LEU A 144 -96.19 20.05 -31.83
CA LEU A 144 -96.62 18.86 -32.59
C LEU A 144 -96.96 19.18 -34.05
N CYS A 145 -97.57 20.32 -34.36
CA CYS A 145 -97.82 20.76 -35.73
C CYS A 145 -96.49 20.99 -36.50
N LYS A 146 -95.52 21.66 -35.84
CA LYS A 146 -94.16 21.82 -36.37
C LYS A 146 -93.47 20.48 -36.56
N TRP A 147 -93.62 19.53 -35.64
CA TRP A 147 -93.08 18.17 -35.75
C TRP A 147 -93.66 17.42 -36.96
N VAL A 148 -94.99 17.42 -37.16
CA VAL A 148 -95.63 16.77 -38.32
C VAL A 148 -95.17 17.39 -39.65
N ARG A 149 -95.11 18.72 -39.74
CA ARG A 149 -94.61 19.42 -40.95
C ARG A 149 -93.11 19.17 -41.17
N ALA A 150 -92.32 19.08 -40.11
CA ALA A 150 -90.91 18.69 -40.20
C ALA A 150 -90.73 17.24 -40.68
N MET A 151 -91.59 16.31 -40.28
CA MET A 151 -91.55 14.92 -40.75
C MET A 151 -91.93 14.78 -42.24
N GLU A 152 -92.86 15.59 -42.76
CA GLU A 152 -93.15 15.65 -44.20
C GLU A 152 -91.92 16.10 -45.00
N VAL A 153 -91.31 17.22 -44.58
CA VAL A 153 -90.10 17.76 -45.21
C VAL A 153 -88.93 16.77 -45.07
N TYR A 154 -88.85 16.04 -43.95
CA TYR A 154 -87.88 14.97 -43.74
C TYR A 154 -88.05 13.84 -44.77
N ASP A 155 -89.25 13.32 -45.00
CA ASP A 155 -89.50 12.29 -46.03
C ASP A 155 -89.13 12.77 -47.45
N ARG A 156 -89.40 14.05 -47.78
CA ARG A 156 -89.01 14.64 -49.07
C ARG A 156 -87.48 14.72 -49.22
N VAL A 157 -86.78 15.23 -48.21
CA VAL A 157 -85.32 15.42 -48.25
C VAL A 157 -84.57 14.09 -48.13
N ALA A 158 -85.07 13.17 -47.29
CA ALA A 158 -84.49 11.84 -47.08
C ALA A 158 -84.34 11.05 -48.39
N LYS A 159 -85.27 11.18 -49.34
CA LYS A 159 -85.20 10.49 -50.65
C LYS A 159 -84.05 10.98 -51.54
N VAL A 160 -83.75 12.27 -51.53
CA VAL A 160 -82.61 12.85 -52.27
C VAL A 160 -81.29 12.61 -51.52
N VAL A 161 -81.35 12.55 -50.19
CA VAL A 161 -80.20 12.29 -49.31
C VAL A 161 -79.85 10.81 -49.21
N ALA A 162 -80.78 9.88 -49.45
CA ALA A 162 -80.57 8.42 -49.40
C ALA A 162 -79.38 7.94 -50.26
N PRO A 163 -79.27 8.24 -51.57
CA PRO A 163 -78.10 7.83 -52.37
C PRO A 163 -76.80 8.53 -51.96
N LYS A 164 -76.86 9.63 -51.20
CA LYS A 164 -75.68 10.26 -50.59
C LYS A 164 -75.29 9.60 -49.26
N ARG A 165 -76.26 9.26 -48.40
CA ARG A 165 -76.07 8.43 -47.20
C ARG A 165 -75.50 7.07 -47.56
N GLU A 166 -75.96 6.46 -48.65
CA GLU A 166 -75.47 5.15 -49.12
C GLU A 166 -74.01 5.21 -49.58
N ARG A 167 -73.63 6.22 -50.38
CA ARG A 167 -72.23 6.43 -50.80
C ARG A 167 -71.33 6.82 -49.63
N LEU A 168 -71.86 7.60 -48.68
CA LEU A 168 -71.15 7.95 -47.45
C LEU A 168 -70.88 6.69 -46.62
N ARG A 169 -71.91 5.88 -46.37
CA ARG A 169 -71.79 4.58 -45.69
C ARG A 169 -70.75 3.67 -46.34
N ALA A 170 -70.82 3.47 -47.66
CA ALA A 170 -69.84 2.63 -48.37
C ALA A 170 -68.40 3.18 -48.29
N ALA A 171 -68.22 4.50 -48.20
CA ALA A 171 -66.93 5.13 -47.97
C ALA A 171 -66.47 5.05 -46.50
N GLU A 172 -67.39 5.14 -45.54
CA GLU A 172 -67.14 4.98 -44.10
C GLU A 172 -66.78 3.52 -43.76
N GLU A 173 -67.48 2.54 -44.32
CA GLU A 173 -67.18 1.10 -44.21
C GLU A 173 -65.79 0.79 -44.80
N LEU A 174 -65.46 1.35 -45.98
CA LEU A 174 -64.12 1.20 -46.56
C LEU A 174 -63.05 1.90 -45.71
N LEU A 175 -63.35 3.08 -45.17
CA LEU A 175 -62.42 3.83 -44.31
C LEU A 175 -62.14 3.06 -43.01
N ASP A 176 -63.15 2.49 -42.36
CA ASP A 176 -62.97 1.67 -41.16
C ASP A 176 -62.11 0.43 -41.46
N ILE A 177 -62.37 -0.29 -42.57
CA ILE A 177 -61.52 -1.42 -42.99
C ILE A 177 -60.05 -1.00 -43.16
N GLN A 178 -59.77 0.19 -43.68
CA GLN A 178 -58.39 0.68 -43.80
C GLN A 178 -57.82 1.19 -42.48
N MET A 179 -58.62 1.83 -41.61
CA MET A 179 -58.20 2.23 -40.26
C MET A 179 -57.88 1.02 -39.38
N GLN A 180 -58.67 -0.05 -39.45
CA GLN A 180 -58.38 -1.33 -38.79
C GLN A 180 -57.05 -1.91 -39.28
N LYS A 181 -56.82 -1.99 -40.60
CA LYS A 181 -55.56 -2.47 -41.18
C LYS A 181 -54.36 -1.62 -40.77
N LEU A 182 -54.50 -0.30 -40.79
CA LEU A 182 -53.48 0.65 -40.35
C LEU A 182 -53.14 0.45 -38.87
N LYS A 183 -54.16 0.30 -38.01
CA LYS A 183 -54.00 0.05 -36.57
C LYS A 183 -53.27 -1.27 -36.31
N THR A 184 -53.58 -2.33 -37.04
CA THR A 184 -52.86 -3.62 -36.95
C THR A 184 -51.40 -3.46 -37.38
N LYS A 185 -51.11 -2.77 -38.50
CA LYS A 185 -49.72 -2.55 -38.94
C LYS A 185 -48.93 -1.58 -38.06
N GLN A 186 -49.58 -0.62 -37.41
CA GLN A 186 -48.98 0.21 -36.36
C GLN A 186 -48.66 -0.61 -35.10
N ALA A 187 -49.49 -1.57 -34.73
CA ALA A 187 -49.22 -2.48 -33.61
C ALA A 187 -48.06 -3.45 -33.91
N GLU A 188 -48.05 -4.08 -35.08
CA GLU A 188 -46.93 -4.93 -35.55
C GLU A 188 -45.61 -4.15 -35.60
N LEU A 189 -45.61 -2.94 -36.18
CA LEU A 189 -44.43 -2.09 -36.25
C LEU A 189 -43.95 -1.69 -34.86
N LYS A 190 -44.87 -1.34 -33.95
CA LYS A 190 -44.50 -1.03 -32.56
C LYS A 190 -43.86 -2.23 -31.86
N GLU A 191 -44.42 -3.44 -32.00
CA GLU A 191 -43.83 -4.62 -31.38
C GLU A 191 -42.38 -4.87 -31.88
N VAL A 192 -42.11 -4.68 -33.16
CA VAL A 192 -40.75 -4.81 -33.72
C VAL A 192 -39.83 -3.71 -33.20
N VAL A 193 -40.30 -2.46 -33.09
CA VAL A 193 -39.52 -1.33 -32.55
C VAL A 193 -39.21 -1.51 -31.06
N ASP A 194 -40.21 -1.88 -30.26
CA ASP A 194 -40.05 -2.13 -28.81
C ASP A 194 -39.05 -3.27 -28.56
N ARG A 195 -39.09 -4.35 -29.37
CA ARG A 195 -38.10 -5.45 -29.33
C ARG A 195 -36.70 -5.00 -29.76
N LEU A 196 -36.58 -4.17 -30.79
CA LEU A 196 -35.29 -3.66 -31.27
C LEU A 196 -34.64 -2.76 -30.23
N GLN A 197 -35.41 -1.88 -29.59
CA GLN A 197 -34.93 -1.03 -28.49
C GLN A 197 -34.43 -1.89 -27.32
N ALA A 198 -35.23 -2.86 -26.85
CA ALA A 198 -34.83 -3.75 -25.76
C ALA A 198 -33.53 -4.53 -26.05
N LEU A 199 -33.33 -4.97 -27.30
CA LEU A 199 -32.11 -5.66 -27.72
C LEU A 199 -30.90 -4.71 -27.82
N ASN A 200 -31.11 -3.44 -28.21
CA ASN A 200 -30.07 -2.43 -28.17
C ASN A 200 -29.66 -2.09 -26.73
N ASP A 201 -30.63 -1.90 -25.84
CA ASP A 201 -30.41 -1.61 -24.42
C ASP A 201 -29.65 -2.77 -23.72
N GLU A 202 -29.95 -4.02 -24.08
CA GLU A 202 -29.17 -5.18 -23.64
C GLU A 202 -27.76 -5.19 -24.24
N PHE A 203 -27.60 -4.91 -25.53
CA PHE A 203 -26.30 -4.86 -26.20
C PHE A 203 -25.36 -3.83 -25.57
N ASP A 204 -25.84 -2.60 -25.32
CA ASP A 204 -25.03 -1.53 -24.72
C ASP A 204 -24.64 -1.88 -23.26
N ASN A 205 -25.55 -2.45 -22.48
CA ASN A 205 -25.27 -2.97 -21.13
C ASN A 205 -24.20 -4.07 -21.13
N MET A 206 -24.29 -5.03 -22.06
CA MET A 206 -23.28 -6.10 -22.21
C MET A 206 -21.92 -5.55 -22.68
N ASN A 207 -21.91 -4.52 -23.54
CA ASN A 207 -20.70 -3.86 -24.02
C ASN A 207 -19.99 -3.08 -22.89
N ASP A 208 -20.73 -2.38 -22.02
CA ASP A 208 -20.16 -1.73 -20.85
C ASP A 208 -19.70 -2.72 -19.77
N ARG A 209 -20.42 -3.84 -19.57
CA ARG A 209 -19.93 -4.96 -18.74
C ARG A 209 -18.61 -5.53 -19.28
N LYS A 210 -18.49 -5.71 -20.59
CA LYS A 210 -17.26 -6.16 -21.24
C LYS A 210 -16.11 -5.19 -20.95
N ARG A 211 -16.31 -3.88 -21.18
CA ARG A 211 -15.31 -2.83 -20.87
C ARG A 211 -14.88 -2.84 -19.40
N GLN A 212 -15.83 -3.01 -18.47
CA GLN A 212 -15.51 -3.12 -17.04
C GLN A 212 -14.65 -4.35 -16.73
N LEU A 213 -14.93 -5.50 -17.34
CA LEU A 213 -14.12 -6.71 -17.18
C LEU A 213 -12.73 -6.55 -17.79
N GLU A 214 -12.61 -5.99 -19.00
CA GLU A 214 -11.33 -5.69 -19.65
C GLU A 214 -10.45 -4.75 -18.80
N ASN A 215 -11.02 -3.66 -18.28
CA ASN A 215 -10.34 -2.74 -17.35
C ASN A 215 -9.91 -3.43 -16.04
N ASN A 216 -10.73 -4.32 -15.49
CA ASN A 216 -10.40 -5.07 -14.28
C ASN A 216 -9.29 -6.11 -14.50
N ILE A 217 -9.26 -6.75 -15.67
CA ILE A 217 -8.19 -7.68 -16.08
C ILE A 217 -6.86 -6.93 -16.21
N GLU A 218 -6.85 -5.79 -16.90
CA GLU A 218 -5.64 -4.97 -17.06
C GLU A 218 -5.13 -4.44 -15.71
N LEU A 219 -6.02 -3.92 -14.85
CA LEU A 219 -5.67 -3.49 -13.50
C LEU A 219 -5.14 -4.64 -12.63
N CYS A 220 -5.64 -5.87 -12.82
CA CYS A 220 -5.13 -7.06 -12.14
C CYS A 220 -3.74 -7.47 -12.66
N SER A 221 -3.55 -7.48 -13.98
CA SER A 221 -2.27 -7.74 -14.64
C SER A 221 -1.17 -6.79 -14.15
N GLN A 222 -1.45 -5.47 -14.11
CA GLN A 222 -0.51 -4.48 -13.59
C GLN A 222 -0.20 -4.66 -12.09
N LYS A 223 -1.17 -5.11 -11.29
CA LYS A 223 -0.94 -5.44 -9.86
C LYS A 223 -0.04 -6.67 -9.73
N LEU A 224 -0.25 -7.71 -10.53
CA LEU A 224 0.56 -8.92 -10.53
C LEU A 224 2.01 -8.63 -10.94
N MET A 225 2.26 -7.91 -12.05
CA MET A 225 3.62 -7.53 -12.47
C MET A 225 4.36 -6.72 -11.38
N ARG A 226 3.68 -5.79 -10.70
CA ARG A 226 4.27 -5.02 -9.60
C ARG A 226 4.56 -5.89 -8.38
N ALA A 227 3.68 -6.84 -8.05
CA ALA A 227 3.90 -7.80 -6.97
C ALA A 227 5.07 -8.73 -7.26
N GLU A 228 5.20 -9.25 -8.49
CA GLU A 228 6.31 -10.09 -8.94
C GLU A 228 7.66 -9.35 -8.84
N GLN A 229 7.74 -8.11 -9.33
CA GLN A 229 8.94 -7.27 -9.20
C GLN A 229 9.35 -7.05 -7.75
N LEU A 230 8.37 -6.81 -6.85
CA LEU A 230 8.62 -6.68 -5.42
C LEU A 230 9.09 -8.00 -4.79
N ILE A 231 8.45 -9.12 -5.10
CA ILE A 231 8.84 -10.45 -4.60
C ILE A 231 10.25 -10.83 -5.06
N SER A 232 10.58 -10.59 -6.34
CA SER A 232 11.91 -10.83 -6.89
C SER A 232 12.98 -9.98 -6.19
N GLY A 233 12.73 -8.69 -5.96
CA GLY A 233 13.66 -7.81 -5.24
C GLY A 233 13.81 -8.18 -3.75
N LEU A 234 12.72 -8.59 -3.10
CA LEU A 234 12.72 -9.02 -1.70
C LEU A 234 13.39 -10.39 -1.48
N GLY A 235 13.39 -11.28 -2.49
CA GLY A 235 14.07 -12.58 -2.43
C GLY A 235 15.58 -12.43 -2.20
N GLY A 236 16.26 -11.65 -3.06
CA GLY A 236 17.71 -11.43 -2.90
C GLY A 236 18.08 -10.70 -1.60
N GLU A 237 17.23 -9.79 -1.12
CA GLU A 237 17.45 -9.10 0.15
C GLU A 237 17.24 -10.04 1.37
N LYS A 238 16.26 -10.96 1.30
CA LYS A 238 16.05 -12.04 2.30
C LYS A 238 17.27 -12.95 2.39
N ASP A 239 17.84 -13.39 1.27
CA ASP A 239 19.02 -14.24 1.27
C ASP A 239 20.24 -13.50 1.84
N ARG A 240 20.40 -12.22 1.47
CA ARG A 240 21.46 -11.34 2.02
C ARG A 240 21.31 -11.13 3.53
N TRP A 241 20.10 -10.96 4.05
CA TRP A 241 19.85 -10.87 5.50
C TRP A 241 20.09 -12.20 6.21
N THR A 242 19.72 -13.32 5.59
CA THR A 242 19.96 -14.68 6.12
C THR A 242 21.45 -14.95 6.28
N GLU A 243 22.25 -14.67 5.25
CA GLU A 243 23.71 -14.83 5.31
C GLU A 243 24.36 -13.82 6.27
N ALA A 244 23.91 -12.56 6.29
CA ALA A 244 24.38 -11.57 7.27
C ALA A 244 24.09 -12.00 8.72
N ALA A 245 22.92 -12.58 8.99
CA ALA A 245 22.57 -13.11 10.30
C ALA A 245 23.40 -14.36 10.67
N ARG A 246 23.69 -15.24 9.70
CA ARG A 246 24.57 -16.41 9.89
C ARG A 246 26.00 -15.98 10.26
N LEU A 247 26.59 -15.06 9.48
CA LEU A 247 27.93 -14.51 9.72
C LEU A 247 28.01 -13.73 11.05
N LEU A 248 26.95 -13.01 11.41
CA LEU A 248 26.84 -12.34 12.70
C LEU A 248 26.79 -13.34 13.87
N GLY A 249 26.14 -14.50 13.67
CA GLY A 249 26.12 -15.60 14.63
C GLY A 249 27.50 -16.19 14.90
N VAL A 250 28.28 -16.46 13.85
CA VAL A 250 29.68 -16.92 13.98
C VAL A 250 30.55 -15.86 14.66
N ARG A 251 30.43 -14.59 14.24
CA ARG A 251 31.16 -13.49 14.91
C ARG A 251 30.80 -13.37 16.39
N TYR A 252 29.58 -13.72 16.81
CA TYR A 252 29.17 -13.69 18.22
C TYR A 252 29.84 -14.79 19.07
N THR A 253 30.09 -15.99 18.52
CA THR A 253 30.83 -17.04 19.25
C THR A 253 32.30 -16.65 19.42
N ASP A 254 32.90 -16.17 18.34
CA ASP A 254 34.35 -15.96 18.23
C ASP A 254 34.80 -14.66 18.93
N LEU A 255 33.85 -13.77 19.20
CA LEU A 255 34.04 -12.50 19.91
C LEU A 255 34.76 -12.64 21.26
N ILE A 256 34.57 -13.77 21.97
CA ILE A 256 35.16 -13.97 23.30
C ILE A 256 36.69 -14.05 23.21
N GLY A 257 37.22 -14.85 22.28
CA GLY A 257 38.66 -14.93 22.06
C GLY A 257 39.22 -13.70 21.35
N ASP A 258 38.51 -13.14 20.38
CA ASP A 258 38.95 -11.92 19.67
C ASP A 258 39.11 -10.72 20.61
N VAL A 259 38.16 -10.51 21.53
CA VAL A 259 38.25 -9.44 22.54
C VAL A 259 39.34 -9.73 23.59
N LEU A 260 39.63 -11.01 23.88
CA LEU A 260 40.72 -11.40 24.77
C LEU A 260 42.10 -11.14 24.15
N LEU A 261 42.31 -11.55 22.90
CA LEU A 261 43.53 -11.26 22.13
C LEU A 261 43.73 -9.75 21.94
N SER A 262 42.63 -9.01 21.70
CA SER A 262 42.64 -7.56 21.58
C SER A 262 42.99 -6.85 22.90
N SER A 263 42.39 -7.24 24.03
CA SER A 263 42.68 -6.62 25.33
C SER A 263 44.12 -6.91 25.79
N GLY A 264 44.64 -8.11 25.52
CA GLY A 264 46.06 -8.44 25.72
C GLY A 264 46.97 -7.59 24.84
N THR A 265 46.60 -7.38 23.58
CA THR A 265 47.36 -6.51 22.65
C THR A 265 47.44 -5.07 23.18
N VAL A 266 46.32 -4.50 23.61
CA VAL A 266 46.25 -3.11 24.14
C VAL A 266 46.97 -2.97 25.49
N ALA A 267 46.87 -3.95 26.39
CA ALA A 267 47.45 -3.88 27.73
C ALA A 267 48.97 -4.15 27.79
N TYR A 268 49.52 -4.89 26.81
CA TYR A 268 50.91 -5.36 26.85
C TYR A 268 51.74 -5.06 25.61
N LEU A 269 51.18 -5.19 24.41
CA LEU A 269 51.98 -5.31 23.19
C LEU A 269 52.34 -3.96 22.53
N GLY A 270 51.76 -2.85 22.99
CA GLY A 270 52.03 -1.51 22.45
C GLY A 270 53.52 -1.11 22.44
N ALA A 271 54.29 -1.47 23.47
CA ALA A 271 55.72 -1.13 23.58
C ALA A 271 56.64 -1.97 22.67
N PHE A 272 56.13 -3.04 22.06
CA PHE A 272 56.88 -3.97 21.22
C PHE A 272 56.80 -3.59 19.74
N THR A 273 57.83 -3.95 18.97
CA THR A 273 57.83 -3.82 17.50
C THR A 273 56.92 -4.85 16.84
N VAL A 274 56.44 -4.55 15.62
CA VAL A 274 55.43 -5.35 14.89
C VAL A 274 55.73 -6.86 14.87
N ASN A 275 56.98 -7.26 14.60
CA ASN A 275 57.39 -8.67 14.57
C ASN A 275 57.19 -9.38 15.93
N TYR A 276 57.46 -8.69 17.04
CA TYR A 276 57.24 -9.22 18.39
C TYR A 276 55.74 -9.29 18.72
N ARG A 277 54.94 -8.30 18.28
CA ARG A 277 53.47 -8.31 18.45
C ARG A 277 52.84 -9.50 17.71
N GLN A 278 53.10 -9.61 16.40
CA GLN A 278 52.54 -10.66 15.54
C GLN A 278 52.90 -12.07 16.02
N LYS A 279 54.18 -12.28 16.42
CA LYS A 279 54.61 -13.56 17.00
C LYS A 279 53.83 -13.90 18.28
N CYS A 280 53.71 -12.93 19.19
CA CYS A 280 53.00 -13.12 20.46
C CYS A 280 51.50 -13.36 20.26
N GLN A 281 50.84 -12.55 19.42
CA GLN A 281 49.43 -12.69 19.05
C GLN A 281 49.13 -14.07 18.44
N LYS A 282 49.98 -14.54 17.51
CA LYS A 282 49.83 -15.88 16.90
C LYS A 282 50.00 -17.01 17.92
N GLN A 283 50.96 -16.90 18.84
CA GLN A 283 51.12 -17.87 19.93
C GLN A 283 49.90 -17.88 20.87
N TRP A 284 49.36 -16.71 21.20
CA TRP A 284 48.15 -16.57 22.01
C TRP A 284 46.90 -17.13 21.32
N GLN A 285 46.70 -16.85 20.02
CA GLN A 285 45.57 -17.36 19.22
C GLN A 285 45.58 -18.89 19.16
N VAL A 286 46.75 -19.51 18.91
CA VAL A 286 46.93 -20.97 18.96
C VAL A 286 46.57 -21.54 20.33
N LEU A 287 46.96 -20.88 21.42
CA LEU A 287 46.65 -21.35 22.78
C LEU A 287 45.18 -21.12 23.19
N CYS A 288 44.52 -20.08 22.68
CA CYS A 288 43.07 -19.90 22.80
C CYS A 288 42.32 -21.09 22.19
N ASN A 289 42.65 -21.43 20.93
CA ASN A 289 42.06 -22.57 20.23
C ASN A 289 42.34 -23.90 20.96
N ALA A 290 43.59 -24.13 21.41
CA ALA A 290 43.95 -25.32 22.19
C ALA A 290 43.24 -25.42 23.56
N LYS A 291 42.69 -24.32 24.08
CA LYS A 291 41.87 -24.27 25.31
C LYS A 291 40.37 -24.19 25.05
N ASN A 292 39.92 -24.40 23.80
CA ASN A 292 38.52 -24.29 23.39
C ASN A 292 37.89 -22.90 23.68
N ILE A 293 38.67 -21.82 23.53
CA ILE A 293 38.15 -20.45 23.49
C ILE A 293 38.00 -20.09 22.00
N PRO A 294 36.76 -19.92 21.47
CA PRO A 294 36.55 -19.55 20.08
C PRO A 294 37.17 -18.18 19.78
N CYS A 295 37.88 -18.09 18.65
CA CYS A 295 38.44 -16.86 18.10
C CYS A 295 38.47 -16.94 16.57
N SER A 296 38.50 -15.79 15.91
CA SER A 296 38.59 -15.71 14.45
C SER A 296 39.87 -16.40 13.95
N SER A 297 39.77 -17.11 12.83
CA SER A 297 40.91 -17.81 12.20
C SER A 297 42.00 -16.84 11.74
N ASP A 298 41.61 -15.65 11.27
CA ASP A 298 42.50 -14.53 10.97
C ASP A 298 42.25 -13.39 11.98
N PHE A 299 42.95 -13.43 13.11
CA PHE A 299 42.83 -12.41 14.15
C PHE A 299 43.50 -11.10 13.73
N SER A 300 42.72 -10.02 13.72
CA SER A 300 43.20 -8.65 13.49
C SER A 300 42.60 -7.68 14.50
N LEU A 301 43.45 -6.90 15.15
CA LEU A 301 43.04 -5.88 16.13
C LEU A 301 42.10 -4.84 15.49
N SER A 302 42.30 -4.53 14.20
CA SER A 302 41.41 -3.64 13.44
C SER A 302 40.05 -4.26 13.11
N ASN A 303 39.91 -5.59 13.08
CA ASN A 303 38.61 -6.24 12.88
C ASN A 303 37.79 -6.24 14.18
N THR A 304 38.44 -6.37 15.34
CA THR A 304 37.76 -6.38 16.65
C THR A 304 37.50 -4.97 17.20
N LEU A 305 38.51 -4.10 17.18
CA LEU A 305 38.50 -2.78 17.84
C LEU A 305 38.59 -1.58 16.89
N GLY A 306 38.84 -1.81 15.60
CA GLY A 306 38.86 -0.76 14.60
C GLY A 306 37.45 -0.21 14.34
N ASP A 307 37.30 1.10 14.50
CA ASP A 307 36.15 1.86 14.05
C ASP A 307 36.53 2.50 12.69
N PRO A 308 35.93 2.08 11.55
CA PRO A 308 36.30 2.59 10.24
C PRO A 308 36.16 4.11 10.09
N VAL A 309 35.25 4.74 10.84
CA VAL A 309 35.06 6.20 10.80
C VAL A 309 36.20 6.89 11.53
N LYS A 310 36.61 6.38 12.70
CA LYS A 310 37.77 6.90 13.43
C LYS A 310 39.08 6.65 12.69
N ILE A 311 39.28 5.46 12.12
CA ILE A 311 40.47 5.15 11.32
C ILE A 311 40.60 6.12 10.14
N ARG A 312 39.50 6.39 9.43
CA ARG A 312 39.48 7.38 8.34
C ARG A 312 39.76 8.81 8.83
N ALA A 313 39.23 9.20 9.99
CA ALA A 313 39.54 10.49 10.62
C ALA A 313 41.03 10.60 11.02
N TRP A 314 41.63 9.53 11.55
CA TRP A 314 43.06 9.48 11.86
C TRP A 314 43.93 9.57 10.60
N GLN A 315 43.55 8.90 9.52
CA GLN A 315 44.21 9.00 8.21
C GLN A 315 44.16 10.43 7.65
N ILE A 316 43.00 11.10 7.75
CA ILE A 316 42.86 12.53 7.38
C ILE A 316 43.74 13.43 8.27
N ALA A 317 43.88 13.10 9.56
CA ALA A 317 44.83 13.76 10.46
C ALA A 317 46.31 13.40 10.17
N GLY A 318 46.59 12.47 9.25
CA GLY A 318 47.95 12.12 8.82
C GLY A 318 48.56 10.90 9.50
N LEU A 319 47.77 10.03 10.13
CA LEU A 319 48.20 8.67 10.47
C LEU A 319 48.38 7.87 9.16
N PRO A 320 49.49 7.14 8.95
CA PRO A 320 49.64 6.27 7.79
C PRO A 320 48.57 5.17 7.74
N ALA A 321 48.25 4.71 6.53
CA ALA A 321 47.21 3.71 6.28
C ALA A 321 47.69 2.25 6.42
N ASP A 322 48.93 2.01 6.88
CA ASP A 322 49.45 0.67 7.11
C ASP A 322 48.91 0.05 8.40
N SER A 323 48.90 -1.28 8.47
CA SER A 323 48.34 -2.03 9.59
C SER A 323 49.02 -1.73 10.93
N PHE A 324 50.34 -1.49 10.96
CA PHE A 324 51.06 -1.17 12.20
C PHE A 324 50.72 0.23 12.71
N SER A 325 50.60 1.21 11.83
CA SER A 325 50.13 2.57 12.17
C SER A 325 48.68 2.56 12.67
N ILE A 326 47.80 1.81 12.00
CA ILE A 326 46.40 1.64 12.43
C ILE A 326 46.34 0.96 13.81
N ASP A 327 47.07 -0.14 14.03
CA ASP A 327 47.18 -0.81 15.33
C ASP A 327 47.67 0.13 16.42
N ASN A 328 48.67 0.98 16.14
CA ASN A 328 49.14 1.99 17.08
C ASN A 328 48.03 2.99 17.43
N GLY A 329 47.27 3.47 16.44
CA GLY A 329 46.12 4.35 16.66
C GLY A 329 45.02 3.69 17.51
N ILE A 330 44.71 2.42 17.24
CA ILE A 330 43.74 1.63 18.02
C ILE A 330 44.22 1.44 19.46
N ILE A 331 45.49 1.08 19.68
CA ILE A 331 46.06 0.93 21.03
C ILE A 331 45.99 2.27 21.77
N VAL A 332 46.48 3.38 21.18
CA VAL A 332 46.41 4.72 21.78
C VAL A 332 44.96 5.12 22.12
N SER A 333 43.98 4.77 21.28
CA SER A 333 42.57 5.08 21.50
C SER A 333 41.84 4.14 22.48
N ASN A 334 42.44 3.03 22.92
CA ASN A 334 41.81 2.04 23.81
C ASN A 334 42.60 1.78 25.10
N SER A 335 43.86 2.20 25.20
CA SER A 335 44.63 2.21 26.45
C SER A 335 44.02 3.18 27.45
N ARG A 336 43.96 2.77 28.72
CA ARG A 336 43.51 3.59 29.86
C ARG A 336 44.63 4.50 30.38
N ARG A 337 45.87 4.23 29.98
CA ARG A 337 47.08 5.02 30.25
C ARG A 337 47.51 5.76 28.99
N TRP A 338 47.98 7.00 29.16
CA TRP A 338 48.52 7.80 28.05
C TRP A 338 49.80 7.13 27.52
N ALA A 339 49.76 6.66 26.28
CA ALA A 339 50.87 5.93 25.67
C ALA A 339 52.03 6.86 25.30
N LEU A 340 53.25 6.51 25.74
CA LEU A 340 54.46 7.23 25.37
C LEU A 340 54.88 6.86 23.94
N MET A 341 54.56 7.72 22.98
CA MET A 341 54.87 7.53 21.56
C MET A 341 56.36 7.79 21.28
N ILE A 342 57.12 6.72 21.01
CA ILE A 342 58.53 6.79 20.58
C ILE A 342 58.56 7.09 19.08
N ASP A 343 58.61 8.37 18.74
CA ASP A 343 58.37 8.88 17.37
C ASP A 343 59.60 9.61 16.78
N PRO A 344 60.60 8.87 16.26
CA PRO A 344 61.80 9.48 15.66
C PRO A 344 61.51 10.18 14.33
N GLN A 345 60.39 9.87 13.66
CA GLN A 345 60.01 10.44 12.37
C GLN A 345 59.01 11.61 12.48
N ARG A 346 58.62 11.99 13.70
CA ARG A 346 57.61 13.03 14.01
C ARG A 346 56.22 12.77 13.39
N GLN A 347 55.92 11.51 13.03
CA GLN A 347 54.64 11.11 12.42
C GLN A 347 53.50 11.18 13.43
N ALA A 348 53.67 10.56 14.61
CA ALA A 348 52.68 10.60 15.68
C ALA A 348 52.51 12.04 16.23
N ASN A 349 53.61 12.80 16.30
CA ASN A 349 53.58 14.22 16.67
C ASN A 349 52.73 15.05 15.70
N LYS A 350 52.85 14.81 14.39
CA LYS A 350 52.02 15.43 13.35
C LYS A 350 50.56 14.99 13.43
N TRP A 351 50.30 13.69 13.60
CA TRP A 351 48.97 13.11 13.74
C TRP A 351 48.20 13.69 14.93
N VAL A 352 48.77 13.65 16.15
CA VAL A 352 48.13 14.20 17.36
C VAL A 352 47.89 15.70 17.23
N LYS A 353 48.87 16.48 16.74
CA LYS A 353 48.71 17.92 16.49
C LYS A 353 47.60 18.24 15.49
N ASN A 354 47.36 17.37 14.50
CA ASN A 354 46.29 17.55 13.52
C ASN A 354 44.92 17.15 14.07
N MET A 355 44.85 16.06 14.84
CA MET A 355 43.62 15.52 15.42
C MET A 355 43.05 16.46 16.50
N GLU A 356 43.92 17.04 17.33
CA GLU A 356 43.56 17.92 18.45
C GLU A 356 43.57 19.43 18.10
N LYS A 357 43.53 19.81 16.81
CA LYS A 357 43.62 21.22 16.37
C LYS A 357 42.59 22.14 17.02
N THR A 358 41.37 21.65 17.21
CA THR A 358 40.26 22.38 17.85
C THR A 358 40.49 22.57 19.36
N ASN A 359 41.25 21.67 19.99
CA ASN A 359 41.28 21.48 21.43
C ASN A 359 42.44 22.22 22.12
N ARG A 360 43.10 23.15 21.41
CA ARG A 360 44.11 24.10 21.91
C ARG A 360 45.24 23.46 22.75
N LEU A 361 45.89 22.42 22.23
CA LEU A 361 47.01 21.74 22.90
C LEU A 361 48.13 22.70 23.36
N SER A 362 48.40 22.72 24.67
CA SER A 362 49.59 23.37 25.23
C SER A 362 50.85 22.52 25.00
N LEU A 363 51.71 22.95 24.08
CA LEU A 363 52.96 22.27 23.74
C LEU A 363 54.13 22.80 24.60
N ASN A 364 54.50 22.07 25.65
CA ASN A 364 55.66 22.40 26.50
C ASN A 364 56.93 21.68 26.01
N PRO A 365 57.99 22.39 25.55
CA PRO A 365 59.21 21.74 25.04
C PRO A 365 60.09 21.10 26.13
N HIS A 366 60.03 21.61 27.37
CA HIS A 366 60.94 21.26 28.46
C HIS A 366 60.25 20.51 29.61
N LYS A 367 59.93 19.23 29.41
CA LYS A 367 59.86 18.25 30.51
C LYS A 367 60.41 16.89 30.05
N GLN A 368 61.59 16.52 30.55
CA GLN A 368 61.92 15.11 30.76
C GLN A 368 60.90 14.52 31.76
N LEU A 369 60.54 13.25 31.62
CA LEU A 369 59.43 12.67 32.37
C LEU A 369 59.77 12.48 33.85
N TYR A 370 59.23 13.37 34.69
CA TYR A 370 58.94 13.10 36.10
C TYR A 370 57.46 13.37 36.37
N PRO A 371 56.78 12.56 37.20
CA PRO A 371 55.34 12.65 37.40
C PRO A 371 54.98 13.92 38.17
N CYS A 372 54.10 14.74 37.59
CA CYS A 372 53.40 15.79 38.31
C CYS A 372 52.14 15.20 38.93
N ASN A 373 51.84 15.52 40.19
CA ASN A 373 50.73 14.89 40.93
C ASN A 373 49.36 15.16 40.29
N ARG A 374 48.43 14.19 40.47
CA ARG A 374 47.02 14.29 40.06
C ARG A 374 46.24 15.19 41.03
N GLU A 375 46.47 16.49 41.00
CA GLU A 375 45.71 17.44 41.84
C GLU A 375 45.62 18.83 41.19
N SER A 376 44.93 18.90 40.04
CA SER A 376 44.34 20.13 39.46
C SER A 376 43.70 19.87 38.10
N ARG A 377 42.37 19.61 38.11
CA ARG A 377 41.36 19.94 37.08
C ARG A 377 40.04 19.24 37.40
N GLU A 378 39.29 19.86 38.29
CA GLU A 378 37.83 19.90 38.14
C GLU A 378 37.49 20.94 37.05
N LEU A 379 36.24 20.90 36.56
CA LEU A 379 35.69 21.57 35.36
C LEU A 379 36.04 20.86 34.03
#